data_AF-A0A2S7Y0X5-F1
#
_entry.id   AF-A0A2S7Y0X5-F1
#
_cell.length_a   1.000
_cell.length_b   1.000
_cell.length_c   1.000
_cell.angle_alpha   90.00
_cell.angle_beta   90.00
_cell.angle_gamma   90.00
#
_symmetry.space_group_name_H-M   'P 1'
#
loop_
_entity.id
_entity.type
_entity.pdbx_description
1 polymer ?
#
loop_
_entity_poly.entity_id
_entity_poly.type
_entity_poly.pdbx_seq_one_letter_code
_entity_poly.pdbx_strand_id
1 'polypeptide(L)'
;MAAYNVEEEIAAFFKKTTASRANCEEKARSLTGSDRVLAIPIQGSSSYSMYAGASLEHVVQCRPRSLALKMDMYDLARNIHGPLVPAVQSHGELGGSDANEEAQNDGREPLVVYLMTRLPGVTELDFALSRNVSQDCPEFFPFRQNLFTDLASFFARSWLAPQSVSSEYRENLKAEYGRDLNRLLNDLPDQFKPHVETCLASLDDIMSLPMVLSHGDLCVSNVLVDEASCHLKGVVDWAEATVRPFGLDLHFLQRFAGAMHLSNGWSRFPDYDAVEETFWAAFTRQVGSLGDQTIRNIKRARVLGVLLSHGFTSRLANQPEPVVLKDDDHGRYQMMYLDGYLINPATRLDGVNRMDRISCYRTDFNKTG
;
A
#
# COMPACT_ATOMS: atom_id res chain seq x y z
N MET A 1 8.68 -11.72 -24.43
CA MET A 1 8.22 -11.62 -23.04
C MET A 1 8.58 -12.92 -22.34
N ALA A 2 9.33 -12.88 -21.25
CA ALA A 2 9.49 -14.05 -20.40
C ALA A 2 8.15 -14.30 -19.69
N ALA A 3 7.66 -15.54 -19.73
CA ALA A 3 6.48 -15.93 -18.96
C ALA A 3 6.87 -16.02 -17.48
N TYR A 4 5.99 -15.56 -16.58
CA TYR A 4 6.21 -15.74 -15.14
C TYR A 4 6.34 -17.23 -14.81
N ASN A 5 7.36 -17.59 -14.03
CA ASN A 5 7.62 -18.96 -13.61
C ASN A 5 7.79 -19.01 -12.08
N VAL A 6 6.76 -19.49 -11.39
CA VAL A 6 6.74 -19.60 -9.93
C VAL A 6 7.90 -20.44 -9.38
N GLU A 7 8.31 -21.49 -10.09
CA GLU A 7 9.39 -22.37 -9.65
C GLU A 7 10.77 -21.69 -9.73
N GLU A 8 10.97 -20.78 -10.70
CA GLU A 8 12.18 -19.96 -10.77
C GLU A 8 12.24 -18.94 -9.63
N GLU A 9 11.12 -18.30 -9.30
CA GLU A 9 11.04 -17.36 -8.16
C GLU A 9 11.29 -18.07 -6.82
N ILE A 10 10.68 -19.25 -6.62
CA ILE A 10 10.91 -20.08 -5.45
C ILE A 10 12.39 -20.49 -5.38
N ALA A 11 12.97 -20.95 -6.48
CA ALA A 11 14.39 -21.32 -6.52
C ALA A 11 15.30 -20.12 -6.24
N ALA A 12 14.98 -18.93 -6.74
CA ALA A 12 15.71 -17.70 -6.47
C ALA A 12 15.62 -17.28 -5.00
N PHE A 13 14.46 -17.43 -4.36
CA PHE A 13 14.28 -17.20 -2.93
C PHE A 13 15.18 -18.11 -2.09
N PHE A 14 15.21 -19.41 -2.38
CA PHE A 14 15.99 -20.37 -1.60
C PHE A 14 17.51 -20.26 -1.76
N LYS A 15 18.01 -19.46 -2.72
CA LYS A 15 19.45 -19.08 -2.76
C LYS A 15 19.86 -18.15 -1.62
N LYS A 16 18.90 -17.44 -0.99
CA LYS A 16 19.13 -16.44 0.06
C LYS A 16 19.16 -17.03 1.48
N THR A 17 18.96 -18.34 1.62
CA THR A 17 18.78 -18.98 2.92
C THR A 17 19.46 -20.35 2.99
N THR A 18 19.71 -20.82 4.20
CA THR A 18 20.19 -22.17 4.49
C THR A 18 19.06 -23.19 4.64
N ALA A 19 17.81 -22.73 4.83
CA ALA A 19 16.65 -23.61 4.86
C ALA A 19 16.28 -24.08 3.45
N SER A 20 15.75 -25.29 3.33
CA SER A 20 15.24 -25.80 2.05
C SER A 20 13.73 -25.61 1.92
N ARG A 21 13.22 -25.66 0.69
CA ARG A 21 11.78 -25.74 0.40
C ARG A 21 11.10 -26.85 1.19
N ALA A 22 11.74 -28.03 1.26
CA ALA A 22 11.23 -29.16 1.99
C ALA A 22 11.07 -28.87 3.49
N ASN A 23 12.01 -28.13 4.11
CA ASN A 23 11.88 -27.75 5.53
C ASN A 23 10.68 -26.84 5.76
N CYS A 24 10.44 -25.87 4.88
CA CYS A 24 9.26 -24.99 4.94
C CYS A 24 7.96 -25.77 4.78
N GLU A 25 7.89 -26.67 3.80
CA GLU A 25 6.69 -27.49 3.57
C GLU A 25 6.43 -28.47 4.71
N GLU A 26 7.47 -29.11 5.25
CA GLU A 26 7.35 -30.00 6.42
C GLU A 26 6.87 -29.24 7.65
N LYS A 27 7.41 -28.04 7.90
CA LYS A 27 6.93 -27.16 8.97
C LYS A 27 5.46 -26.78 8.75
N ALA A 28 5.05 -26.46 7.52
CA ALA A 28 3.65 -26.15 7.21
C ALA A 28 2.71 -27.34 7.47
N ARG A 29 3.11 -28.56 7.09
CA ARG A 29 2.34 -29.79 7.39
C ARG A 29 2.23 -30.02 8.89
N SER A 30 3.34 -29.86 9.62
CA SER A 30 3.37 -30.00 11.08
C SER A 30 2.46 -28.98 11.79
N LEU A 31 2.48 -27.72 11.36
CA LEU A 31 1.67 -26.65 11.97
C LEU A 31 0.17 -26.82 11.73
N THR A 32 -0.21 -27.40 10.59
CA THR A 32 -1.62 -27.56 10.20
C THR A 32 -2.18 -28.95 10.44
N GLY A 33 -1.34 -29.92 10.81
CA GLY A 33 -1.74 -31.33 10.96
C GLY A 33 -2.25 -31.97 9.66
N SER A 34 -1.84 -31.44 8.50
CA SER A 34 -2.34 -31.87 7.19
C SER A 34 -1.19 -32.00 6.19
N ASP A 35 -1.23 -33.03 5.34
CA ASP A 35 -0.25 -33.21 4.26
C ASP A 35 -0.47 -32.23 3.08
N ARG A 36 -1.62 -31.56 3.05
CA ARG A 36 -2.01 -30.68 1.95
C ARG A 36 -1.34 -29.32 2.08
N VAL A 37 -0.31 -29.10 1.26
CA VAL A 37 0.44 -27.85 1.14
C VAL A 37 0.61 -27.52 -0.34
N LEU A 38 0.28 -26.30 -0.74
CA LEU A 38 0.45 -25.81 -2.11
C LEU A 38 1.16 -24.45 -2.09
N ALA A 39 2.22 -24.30 -2.89
CA ALA A 39 2.82 -22.99 -3.09
C ALA A 39 1.78 -22.02 -3.66
N ILE A 40 1.77 -20.78 -3.17
CA ILE A 40 0.92 -19.73 -3.75
C ILE A 40 1.40 -19.44 -5.18
N PRO A 41 0.51 -19.34 -6.19
CA PRO A 41 0.91 -19.22 -7.59
C PRO A 41 1.77 -17.98 -7.88
N ILE A 42 1.57 -16.89 -7.16
CA ILE A 42 2.36 -15.66 -7.28
C ILE A 42 3.10 -15.44 -5.96
N GLN A 43 4.43 -15.56 -6.01
CA GLN A 43 5.30 -15.35 -4.84
C GLN A 43 5.73 -13.89 -4.73
N GLY A 44 5.80 -13.39 -3.49
CA GLY A 44 6.45 -12.12 -3.18
C GLY A 44 7.97 -12.28 -3.08
N SER A 45 8.71 -11.20 -3.31
CA SER A 45 10.19 -11.21 -3.28
C SER A 45 10.80 -11.40 -1.88
N SER A 46 9.97 -11.23 -0.83
CA SER A 46 10.36 -11.19 0.59
C SER A 46 9.96 -12.45 1.38
N SER A 47 9.33 -13.44 0.75
CA SER A 47 8.87 -14.65 1.45
C SER A 47 8.63 -15.81 0.49
N TYR A 48 8.82 -17.03 0.97
CA TYR A 48 8.15 -18.19 0.38
C TYR A 48 6.81 -18.41 1.08
N SER A 49 5.72 -18.33 0.33
CA SER A 49 4.35 -18.42 0.83
C SER A 49 3.61 -19.64 0.28
N MET A 50 2.89 -20.35 1.14
CA MET A 50 2.12 -21.54 0.79
C MET A 50 0.74 -21.49 1.40
N TYR A 51 -0.25 -22.06 0.71
CA TYR A 51 -1.50 -22.47 1.34
C TYR A 51 -1.30 -23.82 2.04
N ALA A 52 -1.88 -23.98 3.23
CA ALA A 52 -1.77 -25.20 4.03
C ALA A 52 -3.07 -25.49 4.79
N GLY A 53 -3.25 -26.75 5.23
CA GLY A 53 -4.45 -27.24 5.91
C GLY A 53 -5.34 -28.08 5.00
N ALA A 54 -6.23 -28.86 5.60
CA ALA A 54 -7.08 -29.81 4.87
C ALA A 54 -7.92 -29.13 3.78
N SER A 55 -8.37 -27.90 4.05
CA SER A 55 -9.14 -27.04 3.15
C SER A 55 -8.32 -25.89 2.58
N LEU A 56 -6.99 -25.87 2.78
CA LEU A 56 -6.12 -24.75 2.42
C LEU A 56 -6.54 -23.43 3.09
N GLU A 57 -7.00 -23.53 4.34
CA GLU A 57 -7.53 -22.45 5.17
C GLU A 57 -6.44 -21.59 5.84
N HIS A 58 -5.18 -22.00 5.74
CA HIS A 58 -4.03 -21.27 6.27
C HIS A 58 -3.10 -20.80 5.17
N VAL A 59 -2.39 -19.71 5.45
CA VAL A 59 -1.19 -19.29 4.73
C VAL A 59 0.00 -19.50 5.65
N VAL A 60 1.03 -20.22 5.18
CA VAL A 60 2.31 -20.33 5.87
C VAL A 60 3.34 -19.51 5.09
N GLN A 61 3.96 -18.54 5.76
CA GLN A 61 5.04 -17.74 5.17
C GLN A 61 6.37 -18.05 5.85
N CYS A 62 7.37 -18.42 5.07
CA CYS A 62 8.77 -18.45 5.48
C CYS A 62 9.46 -17.17 5.00
N ARG A 63 10.02 -16.38 5.91
CA ARG A 63 10.63 -15.09 5.61
C ARG A 63 12.07 -15.04 6.10
N PRO A 64 13.02 -14.45 5.35
CA PRO A 64 14.35 -14.18 5.88
C PRO A 64 14.26 -13.39 7.20
N ARG A 65 15.13 -13.67 8.17
CA ARG A 65 15.13 -13.01 9.50
C ARG A 65 15.19 -11.48 9.40
N SER A 66 15.96 -10.94 8.47
CA SER A 66 16.08 -9.52 8.14
C SER A 66 14.74 -8.90 7.69
N LEU A 67 13.82 -9.73 7.19
CA LEU A 67 12.49 -9.37 6.69
C LEU A 67 11.36 -9.94 7.57
N ALA A 68 11.66 -10.22 8.84
CA ALA A 68 10.68 -10.66 9.82
C ALA A 68 9.52 -9.65 9.93
N LEU A 69 8.31 -10.17 10.17
CA LEU A 69 7.12 -9.33 10.30
C LEU A 69 7.16 -8.55 11.62
N LYS A 70 6.77 -7.28 11.56
CA LYS A 70 6.51 -6.44 12.74
C LYS A 70 5.20 -6.90 13.38
N MET A 71 5.28 -7.88 14.29
CA MET A 71 4.10 -8.53 14.88
C MET A 71 3.19 -7.54 15.61
N ASP A 72 3.76 -6.53 16.24
CA ASP A 72 3.04 -5.41 16.87
C ASP A 72 2.19 -4.63 15.86
N MET A 73 2.67 -4.42 14.63
CA MET A 73 1.91 -3.77 13.56
C MET A 73 0.77 -4.66 13.05
N TYR A 74 0.97 -5.98 12.95
CA TYR A 74 -0.09 -6.92 12.60
C TYR A 74 -1.17 -7.01 13.68
N ASP A 75 -0.79 -7.05 14.95
CA ASP A 75 -1.71 -7.03 16.07
C ASP A 75 -2.52 -5.72 16.08
N LEU A 76 -1.85 -4.59 15.85
CA LEU A 76 -2.51 -3.28 15.72
C LEU A 76 -3.48 -3.25 14.54
N ALA A 77 -3.06 -3.78 13.37
CA ALA A 77 -3.91 -3.87 12.19
C ALA A 77 -5.17 -4.71 12.45
N ARG A 78 -5.00 -5.86 13.11
CA ARG A 78 -6.12 -6.73 13.49
C ARG A 78 -7.03 -6.06 14.52
N ASN A 79 -6.49 -5.29 15.47
CA ASN A 79 -7.29 -4.55 16.44
C ASN A 79 -8.13 -3.44 15.78
N ILE A 80 -7.59 -2.73 14.79
CA ILE A 80 -8.28 -1.62 14.11
C ILE A 80 -9.29 -2.14 13.07
N HIS A 81 -8.88 -3.10 12.24
CA HIS A 81 -9.65 -3.52 11.08
C HIS A 81 -10.38 -4.85 11.27
N GLY A 82 -10.13 -5.56 12.36
CA GLY A 82 -10.82 -6.79 12.74
C GLY A 82 -10.67 -7.89 11.68
N PRO A 83 -11.77 -8.48 11.20
CA PRO A 83 -11.75 -9.63 10.30
C PRO A 83 -11.05 -9.37 8.96
N LEU A 84 -10.81 -8.11 8.57
CA LEU A 84 -10.16 -7.75 7.31
C LEU A 84 -8.65 -8.00 7.29
N VAL A 85 -8.02 -8.35 8.41
CA VAL A 85 -6.56 -8.55 8.51
C VAL A 85 -6.29 -9.99 8.91
N PRO A 86 -5.35 -10.74 8.32
CA PRO A 86 -5.10 -12.11 8.75
C PRO A 86 -4.66 -12.16 10.22
N ALA A 87 -5.16 -13.15 10.98
CA ALA A 87 -4.54 -13.46 12.27
C ALA A 87 -3.20 -14.16 12.01
N VAL A 88 -2.15 -13.75 12.72
CA VAL A 88 -0.77 -14.18 12.47
C VAL A 88 -0.15 -14.75 13.74
N GLN A 89 0.57 -15.85 13.60
CA GLN A 89 1.31 -16.51 14.68
C GLN A 89 2.74 -16.80 14.21
N SER A 90 3.73 -16.52 15.07
CA SER A 90 5.13 -16.87 14.83
C SER A 90 5.43 -18.27 15.36
N HIS A 91 6.17 -19.07 14.61
CA HIS A 91 6.43 -20.49 14.90
C HIS A 91 7.93 -20.86 14.90
N GLY A 92 8.76 -19.87 15.20
CA GLY A 92 10.21 -20.01 15.29
C GLY A 92 10.90 -19.96 13.93
N GLU A 93 12.13 -20.45 13.89
CA GLU A 93 13.01 -20.34 12.73
C GLU A 93 13.34 -21.70 12.11
N LEU A 94 13.69 -21.68 10.82
CA LEU A 94 14.18 -22.79 10.03
C LEU A 94 15.54 -22.43 9.42
N GLY A 95 16.44 -23.42 9.38
CA GLY A 95 17.84 -23.18 9.04
C GLY A 95 18.59 -22.54 10.21
N GLY A 96 19.91 -22.63 10.20
CA GLY A 96 20.74 -22.02 11.24
C GLY A 96 21.12 -22.91 12.42
N SER A 97 21.65 -24.11 12.16
CA SER A 97 22.46 -24.84 13.15
C SER A 97 23.75 -25.38 12.53
N ASP A 98 24.87 -25.11 13.21
CA ASP A 98 26.20 -25.73 13.07
C ASP A 98 27.11 -25.33 11.91
N ALA A 99 27.14 -24.04 11.58
CA ALA A 99 28.25 -23.51 10.82
C ALA A 99 29.07 -22.63 11.78
N ASN A 100 30.32 -23.06 12.05
CA ASN A 100 31.33 -22.26 12.75
C ASN A 100 31.24 -20.79 12.32
N GLU A 101 31.58 -19.85 13.20
CA GLU A 101 31.54 -18.40 12.95
C GLU A 101 32.18 -17.98 11.59
N GLU A 102 33.04 -18.81 10.99
CA GLU A 102 33.62 -18.65 9.64
C GLU A 102 32.64 -18.82 8.46
N ALA A 103 31.49 -19.46 8.64
CA ALA A 103 30.47 -19.66 7.60
C ALA A 103 29.36 -18.59 7.58
N GLN A 104 29.43 -17.59 8.46
CA GLN A 104 28.50 -16.45 8.49
C GLN A 104 28.69 -15.46 7.33
N ASN A 105 29.58 -15.75 6.38
CA ASN A 105 30.05 -14.79 5.37
C ASN A 105 29.53 -15.05 3.95
N ASP A 106 28.55 -15.94 3.75
CA ASP A 106 27.95 -16.19 2.42
C ASP A 106 26.65 -15.40 2.16
N GLY A 107 26.20 -14.59 3.13
CA GLY A 107 25.03 -13.72 3.01
C GLY A 107 23.68 -14.44 3.12
N ARG A 108 23.65 -15.74 3.42
CA ARG A 108 22.40 -16.49 3.62
C ARG A 108 21.93 -16.42 5.07
N GLU A 109 20.63 -16.35 5.26
CA GLU A 109 20.03 -16.20 6.59
C GLU A 109 18.96 -17.25 6.88
N PRO A 110 18.67 -17.56 8.17
CA PRO A 110 17.57 -18.45 8.52
C PRO A 110 16.21 -17.81 8.20
N LEU A 111 15.18 -18.65 8.14
CA LEU A 111 13.82 -18.23 7.85
C LEU A 111 12.97 -18.23 9.12
N VAL A 112 12.29 -17.13 9.42
CA VAL A 112 11.23 -17.06 10.41
C VAL A 112 9.92 -17.54 9.79
N VAL A 113 9.20 -18.41 10.49
CA VAL A 113 7.97 -19.03 9.98
C VAL A 113 6.74 -18.44 10.65
N TYR A 114 5.77 -18.05 9.83
CA TYR A 114 4.48 -17.51 10.27
C TYR A 114 3.34 -18.40 9.78
N LEU A 115 2.38 -18.66 10.64
CA LEU A 115 1.08 -19.23 10.30
C LEU A 115 0.04 -18.13 10.32
N MET A 116 -0.71 -18.03 9.24
CA MET A 116 -1.70 -16.99 9.03
C MET A 116 -3.05 -17.60 8.68
N THR A 117 -4.13 -16.94 9.09
CA THR A 117 -5.47 -17.25 8.57
C THR A 117 -5.54 -16.84 7.10
N ARG A 118 -5.98 -17.72 6.21
CA ARG A 118 -6.29 -17.33 4.83
C ARG A 118 -7.59 -16.56 4.81
N LEU A 119 -7.51 -15.29 4.41
CA LEU A 119 -8.69 -14.45 4.23
C LEU A 119 -9.50 -14.91 3.00
N PRO A 120 -10.84 -14.78 3.01
CA PRO A 120 -11.68 -15.13 1.86
C PRO A 120 -11.55 -14.08 0.74
N GLY A 121 -12.03 -14.46 -0.45
CA GLY A 121 -12.03 -13.60 -1.63
C GLY A 121 -10.87 -13.85 -2.58
N VAL A 122 -10.82 -13.05 -3.64
CA VAL A 122 -9.76 -13.01 -4.65
C VAL A 122 -9.06 -11.66 -4.58
N THR A 123 -7.84 -11.53 -5.08
CA THR A 123 -7.21 -10.20 -5.16
C THR A 123 -8.02 -9.29 -6.09
N GLU A 124 -8.00 -7.97 -5.88
CA GLU A 124 -8.64 -7.03 -6.79
C GLU A 124 -8.04 -7.14 -8.20
N LEU A 125 -6.73 -7.43 -8.29
CA LEU A 125 -6.06 -7.75 -9.54
C LEU A 125 -6.69 -8.97 -10.24
N ASP A 126 -6.84 -10.09 -9.54
CA ASP A 126 -7.45 -11.31 -10.09
C ASP A 126 -8.92 -11.08 -10.45
N PHE A 127 -9.65 -10.31 -9.62
CA PHE A 127 -11.00 -9.88 -9.92
C PHE A 127 -11.03 -9.14 -11.26
N ALA A 128 -10.20 -8.12 -11.45
CA ALA A 128 -10.18 -7.34 -12.68
C ALA A 128 -9.75 -8.17 -13.90
N LEU A 129 -8.75 -9.04 -13.76
CA LEU A 129 -8.24 -9.88 -14.84
C LEU A 129 -9.19 -11.02 -15.25
N SER A 130 -10.03 -11.50 -14.32
CA SER A 130 -11.00 -12.58 -14.60
C SER A 130 -12.23 -12.10 -15.40
N ARG A 131 -12.41 -10.78 -15.55
CA ARG A 131 -13.57 -10.20 -16.23
C ARG A 131 -13.28 -10.04 -17.72
N ASN A 132 -14.26 -10.41 -18.55
CA ASN A 132 -14.21 -10.28 -20.01
C ASN A 132 -14.60 -8.88 -20.51
N VAL A 133 -14.67 -7.89 -19.61
CA VAL A 133 -15.00 -6.50 -19.94
C VAL A 133 -13.85 -5.61 -19.54
N SER A 134 -13.61 -4.55 -20.31
CA SER A 134 -12.59 -3.58 -19.97
C SER A 134 -12.99 -2.81 -18.71
N GLN A 135 -12.02 -2.44 -17.90
CA GLN A 135 -12.27 -1.74 -16.63
C GLN A 135 -12.85 -0.33 -16.86
N ASP A 136 -12.66 0.28 -18.02
CA ASP A 136 -13.25 1.58 -18.37
C ASP A 136 -14.74 1.49 -18.75
N CYS A 137 -15.29 0.28 -18.89
CA CYS A 137 -16.68 0.10 -19.29
C CYS A 137 -17.66 0.40 -18.12
N PRO A 138 -18.85 0.96 -18.39
CA PRO A 138 -19.87 1.29 -17.38
C PRO A 138 -20.28 0.12 -16.48
N GLU A 139 -20.18 -1.12 -16.97
CA GLU A 139 -20.45 -2.35 -16.22
C GLU A 139 -19.51 -2.52 -15.01
N PHE A 140 -18.33 -1.90 -15.04
CA PHE A 140 -17.37 -1.96 -13.94
C PHE A 140 -17.65 -0.93 -12.82
N PHE A 141 -18.47 0.09 -13.11
CA PHE A 141 -18.67 1.22 -12.19
C PHE A 141 -19.28 0.79 -10.84
N PRO A 142 -20.31 -0.09 -10.80
CA PRO A 142 -20.87 -0.54 -9.52
C PRO A 142 -19.83 -1.28 -8.66
N PHE A 143 -18.91 -2.02 -9.27
CA PHE A 143 -17.85 -2.74 -8.56
C PHE A 143 -16.85 -1.77 -7.93
N ARG A 144 -16.40 -0.75 -8.68
CA ARG A 144 -15.55 0.31 -8.10
C ARG A 144 -16.26 1.10 -7.02
N GLN A 145 -17.55 1.39 -7.19
CA GLN A 145 -18.33 2.11 -6.18
C GLN A 145 -18.44 1.32 -4.87
N ASN A 146 -18.67 0.00 -4.94
CA ASN A 146 -18.66 -0.88 -3.78
C ASN A 146 -17.29 -0.86 -3.08
N LEU A 147 -16.22 -1.03 -3.85
CA LEU A 147 -14.86 -1.02 -3.32
C LEU A 147 -14.50 0.32 -2.66
N PHE A 148 -14.79 1.45 -3.29
CA PHE A 148 -14.50 2.79 -2.74
C PHE A 148 -15.32 3.10 -1.48
N THR A 149 -16.55 2.59 -1.39
CA THR A 149 -17.36 2.67 -0.16
C THR A 149 -16.72 1.88 0.99
N ASP A 150 -16.21 0.69 0.71
CA ASP A 150 -15.58 -0.16 1.72
C ASP A 150 -14.18 0.34 2.10
N LEU A 151 -13.39 0.83 1.14
CA LEU A 151 -12.10 1.48 1.39
C LEU A 151 -12.27 2.74 2.23
N ALA A 152 -13.31 3.54 1.99
CA ALA A 152 -13.64 4.67 2.86
C ALA A 152 -13.89 4.23 4.31
N SER A 153 -14.59 3.11 4.50
CA SER A 153 -14.81 2.51 5.82
C SER A 153 -13.51 1.99 6.44
N PHE A 154 -12.64 1.38 5.63
CA PHE A 154 -11.33 0.90 6.06
C PHE A 154 -10.44 2.05 6.55
N PHE A 155 -10.31 3.13 5.77
CA PHE A 155 -9.55 4.33 6.17
C PHE A 155 -10.21 5.06 7.35
N ALA A 156 -11.55 5.09 7.44
CA ALA A 156 -12.25 5.66 8.58
C ALA A 156 -11.92 4.93 9.90
N ARG A 157 -11.75 3.60 9.89
CA ARG A 157 -11.32 2.85 11.08
C ARG A 157 -9.94 3.29 11.57
N SER A 158 -8.98 3.50 10.66
CA SER A 158 -7.66 4.03 11.03
C SER A 158 -7.75 5.44 11.60
N TRP A 159 -8.55 6.32 10.98
CA TRP A 159 -8.78 7.69 11.47
C TRP A 159 -9.36 7.72 12.88
N LEU A 160 -10.36 6.86 13.15
CA LEU A 160 -11.06 6.77 14.43
C LEU A 160 -10.27 6.04 15.52
N ALA A 161 -9.16 5.38 15.16
CA ALA A 161 -8.25 4.72 16.07
C ALA A 161 -6.84 5.36 16.02
N PRO A 162 -6.70 6.66 16.40
CA PRO A 162 -5.40 7.30 16.42
C PRO A 162 -4.48 6.64 17.46
N GLN A 163 -3.20 6.56 17.12
CA GLN A 163 -2.16 5.97 17.94
C GLN A 163 -1.42 7.06 18.71
N SER A 164 -1.17 6.80 19.99
CA SER A 164 -0.29 7.65 20.80
C SER A 164 1.15 7.38 20.44
N VAL A 165 1.88 8.43 20.05
CA VAL A 165 3.31 8.40 19.77
C VAL A 165 4.02 9.42 20.63
N SER A 166 5.29 9.19 20.96
CA SER A 166 6.10 10.18 21.68
C SER A 166 6.33 11.42 20.83
N SER A 167 6.58 12.56 21.47
CA SER A 167 6.98 13.79 20.77
C SER A 167 8.27 13.57 19.97
N GLU A 168 9.21 12.80 20.52
CA GLU A 168 10.46 12.42 19.84
C GLU A 168 10.19 11.64 18.55
N TYR A 169 9.28 10.65 18.58
CA TYR A 169 8.90 9.90 17.38
C TYR A 169 8.34 10.83 16.30
N ARG A 170 7.43 11.74 16.68
CA ARG A 170 6.82 12.69 15.75
C ARG A 170 7.85 13.65 15.15
N GLU A 171 8.76 14.19 15.96
CA GLU A 171 9.81 15.09 15.48
C GLU A 171 10.83 14.38 14.59
N ASN A 172 11.20 13.13 14.93
CA ASN A 172 12.08 12.31 14.09
C ASN A 172 11.44 12.04 12.72
N LEU A 173 10.17 11.68 12.69
CA LEU A 173 9.42 11.44 11.45
C LEU A 173 9.28 12.71 10.62
N LYS A 174 8.98 13.85 11.26
CA LYS A 174 8.95 15.16 10.61
C LYS A 174 10.31 15.51 10.01
N ALA A 175 11.39 15.30 10.75
CA ALA A 175 12.75 15.57 10.27
C ALA A 175 13.12 14.64 9.10
N GLU A 176 12.70 13.38 9.11
CA GLU A 176 12.86 12.45 7.99
C GLU A 176 12.14 12.96 6.73
N TYR A 177 10.85 13.28 6.83
CA TYR A 177 10.09 13.83 5.70
C TYR A 177 10.68 15.14 5.20
N GLY A 178 11.15 16.01 6.10
CA GLY A 178 11.87 17.23 5.73
C GLY A 178 13.14 16.95 4.95
N ARG A 179 13.97 15.98 5.37
CA ARG A 179 15.18 15.58 4.64
C ARG A 179 14.82 15.02 3.26
N ASP A 180 13.85 14.13 3.18
CA ASP A 180 13.45 13.51 1.92
C ASP A 180 12.85 14.51 0.94
N LEU A 181 12.00 15.43 1.40
CA LEU A 181 11.49 16.52 0.57
C LEU A 181 12.62 17.44 0.07
N ASN A 182 13.63 17.75 0.90
CA ASN A 182 14.77 18.54 0.44
C ASN A 182 15.61 17.79 -0.62
N ARG A 183 15.76 16.46 -0.49
CA ARG A 183 16.41 15.63 -1.52
C ARG A 183 15.62 15.69 -2.83
N LEU A 184 14.30 15.53 -2.77
CA LEU A 184 13.42 15.65 -3.94
C LEU A 184 13.49 17.05 -4.57
N LEU A 185 13.53 18.11 -3.76
CA LEU A 185 13.62 19.49 -4.24
C LEU A 185 14.90 19.74 -5.05
N ASN A 186 16.00 19.10 -4.67
CA ASN A 186 17.29 19.23 -5.35
C ASN A 186 17.34 18.40 -6.63
N ASP A 187 16.83 17.18 -6.60
CA ASP A 187 17.12 16.16 -7.61
C ASP A 187 15.96 15.88 -8.59
N LEU A 188 14.70 16.22 -8.26
CA LEU A 188 13.58 16.08 -9.19
C LEU A 188 13.59 17.16 -10.30
N PRO A 189 13.03 16.85 -11.48
CA PRO A 189 12.76 17.84 -12.53
C PRO A 189 11.98 19.07 -12.03
N ASP A 190 12.29 20.24 -12.59
CA ASP A 190 11.77 21.55 -12.13
C ASP A 190 10.23 21.62 -12.05
N GLN A 191 9.53 20.93 -12.93
CA GLN A 191 8.06 20.89 -12.95
C GLN A 191 7.45 20.34 -11.66
N PHE A 192 8.15 19.47 -10.92
CA PHE A 192 7.65 18.89 -9.67
C PHE A 192 7.97 19.73 -8.43
N LYS A 193 8.98 20.61 -8.51
CA LYS A 193 9.49 21.40 -7.37
C LYS A 193 8.40 22.22 -6.65
N PRO A 194 7.42 22.87 -7.34
CA PRO A 194 6.35 23.60 -6.67
C PRO A 194 5.51 22.74 -5.71
N HIS A 195 5.35 21.45 -6.00
CA HIS A 195 4.60 20.52 -5.16
C HIS A 195 5.42 20.07 -3.94
N VAL A 196 6.73 19.88 -4.13
CA VAL A 196 7.68 19.60 -3.04
C VAL A 196 7.74 20.79 -2.07
N GLU A 197 7.87 22.01 -2.58
CA GLU A 197 7.83 23.25 -1.78
C GLU A 197 6.53 23.39 -0.99
N THR A 198 5.39 23.08 -1.62
CA THR A 198 4.08 23.13 -0.96
C THR A 198 4.00 22.13 0.20
N CYS A 199 4.56 20.92 0.04
CA CYS A 199 4.64 19.93 1.10
C CYS A 199 5.57 20.37 2.24
N LEU A 200 6.75 20.94 1.92
CA LEU A 200 7.66 21.51 2.92
C LEU A 200 6.98 22.61 3.73
N ALA A 201 6.30 23.55 3.07
CA ALA A 201 5.58 24.64 3.72
C ALA A 201 4.38 24.17 4.57
N SER A 202 3.83 22.99 4.27
CA SER A 202 2.69 22.42 4.97
C SER A 202 3.07 21.28 5.92
N LEU A 203 4.37 21.06 6.16
CA LEU A 203 4.81 19.86 6.87
C LEU A 203 4.30 19.85 8.32
N ASP A 204 4.31 21.00 9.01
CA ASP A 204 3.72 21.12 10.34
C ASP A 204 2.22 20.80 10.36
N ASP A 205 1.49 21.32 9.38
CA ASP A 205 0.05 21.05 9.21
C ASP A 205 -0.23 19.56 8.98
N ILE A 206 0.58 18.89 8.14
CA ILE A 206 0.48 17.45 7.90
C ILE A 206 0.80 16.68 9.18
N MET A 207 1.88 17.03 9.87
CA MET A 207 2.30 16.39 11.11
C MET A 207 1.34 16.68 12.28
N SER A 208 0.40 17.64 12.15
CA SER A 208 -0.67 17.87 13.13
C SER A 208 -1.85 16.89 12.98
N LEU A 209 -1.94 16.16 11.86
CA LEU A 209 -2.98 15.16 11.65
C LEU A 209 -2.84 14.00 12.67
N PRO A 210 -3.94 13.26 12.92
CA PRO A 210 -3.89 12.05 13.72
C PRO A 210 -2.83 11.08 13.21
N MET A 211 -2.04 10.52 14.13
CA MET A 211 -1.10 9.45 13.82
C MET A 211 -1.90 8.16 13.77
N VAL A 212 -1.89 7.46 12.65
CA VAL A 212 -2.73 6.29 12.41
C VAL A 212 -1.88 5.14 11.90
N LEU A 213 -2.39 3.93 12.06
CA LEU A 213 -1.84 2.80 11.33
C LEU A 213 -2.07 3.00 9.83
N SER A 214 -0.98 2.88 9.08
CA SER A 214 -0.93 2.98 7.63
C SER A 214 -0.30 1.71 7.08
N HIS A 215 -0.84 1.20 5.98
CA HIS A 215 -0.41 -0.06 5.37
C HIS A 215 0.96 0.04 4.71
N GLY A 216 1.24 1.13 3.99
CA GLY A 216 2.52 1.38 3.31
C GLY A 216 2.72 0.71 1.96
N ASP A 217 1.85 -0.21 1.55
CA ASP A 217 1.90 -0.89 0.25
C ASP A 217 0.50 -1.38 -0.17
N LEU A 218 -0.49 -0.49 -0.11
CA LEU A 218 -1.85 -0.84 -0.47
C LEU A 218 -1.96 -0.90 -2.00
N CYS A 219 -2.03 -2.10 -2.58
CA CYS A 219 -2.10 -2.30 -4.02
C CYS A 219 -3.16 -3.33 -4.42
N VAL A 220 -3.43 -3.43 -5.72
CA VAL A 220 -4.42 -4.35 -6.32
C VAL A 220 -4.18 -5.83 -5.98
N SER A 221 -2.95 -6.20 -5.64
CA SER A 221 -2.58 -7.56 -5.22
C SER A 221 -2.75 -7.80 -3.71
N ASN A 222 -2.82 -6.74 -2.90
CA ASN A 222 -2.90 -6.81 -1.44
C ASN A 222 -4.33 -6.57 -0.92
N VAL A 223 -5.24 -6.14 -1.78
CA VAL A 223 -6.67 -5.96 -1.48
C VAL A 223 -7.44 -7.17 -1.96
N LEU A 224 -8.13 -7.85 -1.05
CA LEU A 224 -8.99 -8.99 -1.35
C LEU A 224 -10.45 -8.54 -1.42
N VAL A 225 -11.15 -8.97 -2.46
CA VAL A 225 -12.54 -8.60 -2.73
C VAL A 225 -13.44 -9.82 -2.94
N ASP A 226 -14.73 -9.59 -2.77
CA ASP A 226 -15.77 -10.54 -3.16
C ASP A 226 -15.77 -10.72 -4.68
N GLU A 227 -15.67 -11.98 -5.13
CA GLU A 227 -15.60 -12.29 -6.56
C GLU A 227 -16.84 -11.82 -7.33
N ALA A 228 -18.02 -11.78 -6.70
CA ALA A 228 -19.24 -11.39 -7.36
C ALA A 228 -19.47 -9.88 -7.33
N SER A 229 -19.18 -9.21 -6.19
CA SER A 229 -19.60 -7.82 -5.95
C SER A 229 -18.48 -6.80 -5.82
N CYS A 230 -17.22 -7.22 -5.77
CA CYS A 230 -16.06 -6.37 -5.48
C CYS A 230 -16.12 -5.67 -4.09
N HIS A 231 -16.88 -6.21 -3.15
CA HIS A 231 -16.85 -5.73 -1.77
C HIS A 231 -15.56 -6.16 -1.07
N LEU A 232 -14.97 -5.30 -0.24
CA LEU A 232 -13.73 -5.59 0.47
C LEU A 232 -13.91 -6.78 1.42
N LYS A 233 -13.07 -7.81 1.28
CA LYS A 233 -13.03 -9.00 2.14
C LYS A 233 -11.78 -9.05 3.01
N GLY A 234 -10.71 -8.39 2.61
CA GLY A 234 -9.46 -8.45 3.34
C GLY A 234 -8.38 -7.54 2.78
N VAL A 235 -7.38 -7.28 3.60
CA VAL A 235 -6.14 -6.60 3.24
C VAL A 235 -4.98 -7.43 3.80
N VAL A 236 -4.04 -7.80 2.96
CA VAL A 236 -2.90 -8.67 3.28
C VAL A 236 -1.57 -7.95 3.06
N ASP A 237 -0.47 -8.58 3.50
CA ASP A 237 0.89 -8.04 3.41
C ASP A 237 1.12 -6.71 4.14
N TRP A 238 0.95 -6.75 5.47
CA TRP A 238 1.19 -5.61 6.37
C TRP A 238 2.68 -5.45 6.74
N ALA A 239 3.61 -5.98 5.94
CA ALA A 239 5.04 -5.94 6.26
C ALA A 239 5.59 -4.50 6.34
N GLU A 240 5.05 -3.60 5.51
CA GLU A 240 5.44 -2.17 5.44
C GLU A 240 4.59 -1.27 6.33
N ALA A 241 3.74 -1.86 7.18
CA ALA A 241 2.85 -1.11 8.04
C ALA A 241 3.64 -0.31 9.08
N THR A 242 3.21 0.92 9.30
CA THR A 242 3.78 1.81 10.34
C THR A 242 2.77 2.88 10.75
N VAL A 243 3.02 3.50 11.89
CA VAL A 243 2.22 4.60 12.42
C VAL A 243 2.71 5.93 11.84
N ARG A 244 1.87 6.62 11.08
CA ARG A 244 2.22 7.89 10.39
C ARG A 244 1.02 8.84 10.34
N PRO A 245 1.19 10.13 9.98
CA PRO A 245 0.05 11.03 9.84
C PRO A 245 -0.97 10.50 8.84
N PHE A 246 -2.26 10.63 9.15
CA PHE A 246 -3.31 10.18 8.24
C PHE A 246 -3.22 10.90 6.88
N GLY A 247 -3.46 10.15 5.81
CA GLY A 247 -3.56 10.68 4.46
C GLY A 247 -2.44 10.24 3.52
N LEU A 248 -1.29 9.83 4.04
CA LEU A 248 -0.15 9.39 3.21
C LEU A 248 -0.53 8.23 2.28
N ASP A 249 -1.26 7.23 2.76
CA ASP A 249 -1.67 6.06 1.94
C ASP A 249 -2.88 6.33 1.03
N LEU A 250 -3.55 7.49 1.12
CA LEU A 250 -4.73 7.76 0.28
C LEU A 250 -4.38 7.83 -1.21
N HIS A 251 -3.12 8.03 -1.57
CA HIS A 251 -2.70 8.04 -2.97
C HIS A 251 -2.83 6.66 -3.62
N PHE A 252 -2.83 5.58 -2.84
CA PHE A 252 -3.03 4.23 -3.35
C PHE A 252 -4.42 4.01 -3.94
N LEU A 253 -5.42 4.82 -3.57
CA LEU A 253 -6.76 4.78 -4.16
C LEU A 253 -6.73 4.93 -5.68
N GLN A 254 -5.74 5.66 -6.21
CA GLN A 254 -5.57 5.88 -7.64
C GLN A 254 -5.29 4.59 -8.43
N ARG A 255 -4.77 3.56 -7.76
CA ARG A 255 -4.54 2.24 -8.38
C ARG A 255 -5.84 1.49 -8.71
N PHE A 256 -6.94 1.88 -8.08
CA PHE A 256 -8.26 1.27 -8.26
C PHE A 256 -9.21 2.11 -9.13
N ALA A 257 -8.80 3.32 -9.52
CA ALA A 257 -9.63 4.26 -10.29
C ALA A 257 -8.97 4.73 -11.60
N GLY A 258 -7.89 4.09 -12.01
CA GLY A 258 -7.21 4.39 -13.26
C GLY A 258 -6.20 3.32 -13.64
N ALA A 259 -5.54 3.54 -14.77
CA ALA A 259 -4.56 2.63 -15.33
C ALA A 259 -3.33 3.38 -15.83
N MET A 260 -2.18 2.71 -15.78
CA MET A 260 -0.93 3.21 -16.37
C MET A 260 -0.78 2.69 -17.80
N HIS A 261 -0.62 3.60 -18.75
CA HIS A 261 -0.35 3.28 -20.16
C HIS A 261 1.03 3.81 -20.58
N LEU A 262 1.83 2.97 -21.23
CA LEU A 262 3.18 3.35 -21.68
C LEU A 262 3.22 4.59 -22.59
N SER A 263 2.20 4.77 -23.43
CA SER A 263 2.15 5.87 -24.39
C SER A 263 1.68 7.19 -23.77
N ASN A 264 0.82 7.12 -22.74
CA ASN A 264 0.04 8.28 -22.28
C ASN A 264 0.21 8.56 -20.78
N GLY A 265 1.02 7.76 -20.06
CA GLY A 265 1.15 7.82 -18.62
C GLY A 265 -0.10 7.29 -17.91
N TRP A 266 -0.34 7.77 -16.69
CA TRP A 266 -1.52 7.39 -15.92
C TRP A 266 -2.79 8.05 -16.47
N SER A 267 -3.90 7.31 -16.52
CA SER A 267 -5.20 7.76 -17.00
C SER A 267 -6.31 7.33 -16.04
N ARG A 268 -7.32 8.18 -15.89
CA ARG A 268 -8.51 7.91 -15.06
C ARG A 268 -9.50 6.99 -15.78
N PHE A 269 -10.21 6.16 -15.03
CA PHE A 269 -11.43 5.53 -15.54
C PHE A 269 -12.57 6.57 -15.64
N PRO A 270 -13.57 6.36 -16.51
CA PRO A 270 -14.60 7.38 -16.78
C PRO A 270 -15.45 7.77 -15.57
N ASP A 271 -15.54 6.90 -14.55
CA ASP A 271 -16.28 7.09 -13.30
C ASP A 271 -15.43 7.64 -12.14
N TYR A 272 -14.17 8.05 -12.39
CA TYR A 272 -13.22 8.51 -11.38
C TYR A 272 -13.82 9.55 -10.40
N ASP A 273 -14.43 10.62 -10.92
CA ASP A 273 -14.95 11.69 -10.07
C ASP A 273 -16.10 11.20 -9.17
N ALA A 274 -16.94 10.28 -9.68
CA ALA A 274 -18.05 9.70 -8.93
C ALA A 274 -17.58 8.75 -7.82
N VAL A 275 -16.51 7.99 -8.06
CA VAL A 275 -15.95 7.09 -7.03
C VAL A 275 -15.16 7.86 -5.97
N GLU A 276 -14.46 8.95 -6.32
CA GLU A 276 -13.87 9.87 -5.33
C GLU A 276 -14.95 10.51 -4.47
N GLU A 277 -16.05 11.00 -5.06
CA GLU A 277 -17.20 11.54 -4.29
C GLU A 277 -17.77 10.47 -3.35
N THR A 278 -17.94 9.24 -3.85
CA THR A 278 -18.41 8.10 -3.04
C THR A 278 -17.48 7.86 -1.84
N PHE A 279 -16.17 7.84 -2.05
CA PHE A 279 -15.20 7.64 -0.99
C PHE A 279 -15.29 8.74 0.06
N TRP A 280 -15.22 10.01 -0.34
CA TRP A 280 -15.25 11.13 0.59
C TRP A 280 -16.57 11.21 1.35
N ALA A 281 -17.70 10.98 0.69
CA ALA A 281 -19.01 10.94 1.33
C ALA A 281 -19.11 9.82 2.37
N ALA A 282 -18.67 8.61 2.02
CA ALA A 282 -18.69 7.46 2.93
C ALA A 282 -17.71 7.62 4.12
N PHE A 283 -16.54 8.22 3.87
CA PHE A 283 -15.54 8.52 4.89
C PHE A 283 -16.07 9.58 5.87
N THR A 284 -16.51 10.74 5.38
CA THR A 284 -17.06 11.83 6.21
C THR A 284 -18.29 11.38 7.01
N ARG A 285 -19.16 10.55 6.44
CA ARG A 285 -20.31 9.99 7.16
C ARG A 285 -19.90 9.17 8.39
N GLN A 286 -18.77 8.47 8.33
CA GLN A 286 -18.29 7.62 9.42
C GLN A 286 -17.46 8.39 10.46
N VAL A 287 -16.57 9.27 10.00
CA VAL A 287 -15.67 10.01 10.91
C VAL A 287 -16.31 11.28 11.49
N GLY A 288 -17.48 11.66 10.98
CA GLY A 288 -18.13 12.94 11.28
C GLY A 288 -17.67 14.07 10.36
N SER A 289 -18.29 15.24 10.51
CA SER A 289 -17.92 16.43 9.74
C SER A 289 -16.48 16.85 10.02
N LEU A 290 -15.66 16.91 8.97
CA LEU A 290 -14.30 17.43 9.03
C LEU A 290 -14.29 18.89 8.58
N GLY A 291 -13.56 19.74 9.29
CA GLY A 291 -13.38 21.13 8.87
C GLY A 291 -12.55 21.23 7.59
N ASP A 292 -12.78 22.27 6.79
CA ASP A 292 -12.10 22.46 5.50
C ASP A 292 -10.57 22.45 5.64
N GLN A 293 -10.03 22.97 6.73
CA GLN A 293 -8.59 22.94 6.99
C GLN A 293 -8.08 21.51 7.18
N THR A 294 -8.81 20.67 7.91
CA THR A 294 -8.45 19.26 8.10
C THR A 294 -8.47 18.52 6.77
N ILE A 295 -9.50 18.71 5.95
CA ILE A 295 -9.57 18.12 4.60
C ILE A 295 -8.38 18.59 3.74
N ARG A 296 -8.03 19.89 3.77
CA ARG A 296 -6.85 20.40 3.06
C ARG A 296 -5.55 19.74 3.55
N ASN A 297 -5.39 19.57 4.86
CA ASN A 297 -4.21 18.92 5.43
C ASN A 297 -4.13 17.44 5.02
N ILE A 298 -5.25 16.70 5.01
CA ILE A 298 -5.31 15.32 4.52
C ILE A 298 -4.91 15.24 3.04
N LYS A 299 -5.39 16.14 2.19
CA LYS A 299 -5.02 16.17 0.77
C LYS A 299 -3.54 16.49 0.58
N ARG A 300 -2.96 17.40 1.37
CA ARG A 300 -1.52 17.67 1.38
C ARG A 300 -0.72 16.45 1.84
N ALA A 301 -1.20 15.73 2.85
CA ALA A 301 -0.61 14.49 3.33
C ALA A 301 -0.63 13.41 2.24
N ARG A 302 -1.68 13.34 1.43
CA ARG A 302 -1.77 12.48 0.24
C ARG A 302 -0.70 12.83 -0.81
N VAL A 303 -0.49 14.12 -1.08
CA VAL A 303 0.58 14.58 -2.00
C VAL A 303 1.96 14.22 -1.46
N LEU A 304 2.20 14.39 -0.15
CA LEU A 304 3.42 13.92 0.49
C LEU A 304 3.61 12.40 0.29
N GLY A 305 2.55 11.61 0.46
CA GLY A 305 2.55 10.18 0.16
C GLY A 305 2.99 9.87 -1.27
N VAL A 306 2.42 10.57 -2.28
CA VAL A 306 2.83 10.44 -3.69
C VAL A 306 4.32 10.69 -3.87
N LEU A 307 4.83 11.80 -3.32
CA LEU A 307 6.23 12.19 -3.46
C LEU A 307 7.17 11.17 -2.80
N LEU A 308 6.82 10.64 -1.64
CA LEU A 308 7.62 9.63 -0.94
C LEU A 308 7.63 8.28 -1.67
N SER A 309 6.49 7.89 -2.27
CA SER A 309 6.32 6.60 -2.94
C SER A 309 6.83 6.58 -4.38
N HIS A 310 6.73 7.68 -5.12
CA HIS A 310 7.09 7.76 -6.54
C HIS A 310 8.31 8.66 -6.82
N GLY A 311 8.78 9.44 -5.85
CA GLY A 311 9.99 10.25 -5.98
C GLY A 311 11.29 9.49 -5.68
N PHE A 312 11.20 8.28 -5.13
CA PHE A 312 12.34 7.49 -4.71
C PHE A 312 12.30 6.07 -5.29
N THR A 313 13.46 5.41 -5.34
CA THR A 313 13.51 3.96 -5.47
C THR A 313 12.74 3.31 -4.34
N SER A 314 12.30 2.07 -4.56
CA SER A 314 11.44 1.33 -3.64
C SER A 314 11.99 1.35 -2.20
N ARG A 315 11.08 1.57 -1.24
CA ARG A 315 11.36 1.63 0.20
C ARG A 315 11.06 0.32 0.93
N LEU A 316 10.74 -0.74 0.18
CA LEU A 316 10.49 -2.05 0.76
C LEU A 316 11.71 -2.52 1.53
N ALA A 317 11.50 -3.23 2.64
CA ALA A 317 12.58 -3.62 3.56
C ALA A 317 13.72 -4.44 2.91
N ASN A 318 13.48 -5.04 1.73
CA ASN A 318 14.46 -5.82 0.99
C ASN A 318 15.21 -5.04 -0.10
N GLN A 319 15.06 -3.71 -0.14
CA GLN A 319 15.68 -2.84 -1.14
C GLN A 319 16.84 -2.03 -0.55
N PRO A 320 17.78 -1.53 -1.38
CA PRO A 320 18.79 -0.58 -0.94
C PRO A 320 18.19 0.71 -0.39
N GLU A 321 19.02 1.52 0.29
CA GLU A 321 18.64 2.84 0.78
C GLU A 321 17.97 3.67 -0.34
N PRO A 322 16.78 4.26 -0.10
CA PRO A 322 16.04 4.94 -1.15
C PRO A 322 16.82 6.13 -1.73
N VAL A 323 16.98 6.15 -3.05
CA VAL A 323 17.58 7.26 -3.80
C VAL A 323 16.53 7.98 -4.64
N VAL A 324 16.71 9.28 -4.85
CA VAL A 324 15.77 10.06 -5.67
C VAL A 324 15.81 9.54 -7.10
N LEU A 325 14.64 9.28 -7.67
CA LEU A 325 14.52 8.84 -9.05
C LEU A 325 14.77 10.00 -10.01
N LYS A 326 15.49 9.69 -11.08
CA LYS A 326 15.76 10.62 -12.17
C LYS A 326 14.89 10.24 -13.37
N ASP A 327 14.81 11.12 -14.35
CA ASP A 327 14.19 10.79 -15.63
C ASP A 327 15.16 9.93 -16.48
N ASP A 328 15.38 8.71 -16.01
CA ASP A 328 16.16 7.66 -16.66
C ASP A 328 15.30 6.39 -16.85
N ASP A 329 15.86 5.34 -17.45
CA ASP A 329 15.11 4.11 -17.73
C ASP A 329 14.56 3.42 -16.46
N HIS A 330 15.15 3.69 -15.28
CA HIS A 330 14.68 3.16 -14.01
C HIS A 330 13.56 4.01 -13.42
N GLY A 331 13.68 5.34 -13.50
CA GLY A 331 12.72 6.27 -12.92
C GLY A 331 11.54 6.65 -13.83
N ARG A 332 11.61 6.43 -15.14
CA ARG A 332 10.59 6.89 -16.11
C ARG A 332 9.16 6.49 -15.74
N TYR A 333 8.95 5.25 -15.28
CA TYR A 333 7.62 4.79 -14.85
C TYR A 333 7.09 5.57 -13.64
N GLN A 334 7.96 5.87 -12.69
CA GLN A 334 7.59 6.62 -11.49
C GLN A 334 7.38 8.10 -11.83
N MET A 335 8.14 8.64 -12.80
CA MET A 335 7.90 9.97 -13.34
C MET A 335 6.52 10.07 -14.03
N MET A 336 6.06 9.02 -14.72
CA MET A 336 4.70 8.99 -15.28
C MET A 336 3.62 9.03 -14.20
N TYR A 337 3.84 8.40 -13.04
CA TYR A 337 2.94 8.53 -11.89
C TYR A 337 2.97 9.93 -11.29
N LEU A 338 4.16 10.52 -11.09
CA LEU A 338 4.29 11.89 -10.59
C LEU A 338 3.62 12.89 -11.54
N ASP A 339 3.83 12.76 -12.86
CA ASP A 339 3.20 13.61 -13.86
C ASP A 339 1.67 13.47 -13.83
N GLY A 340 1.18 12.22 -13.85
CA GLY A 340 -0.26 11.93 -13.80
C GLY A 340 -0.93 12.47 -12.53
N TYR A 341 -0.29 12.34 -11.37
CA TYR A 341 -0.88 12.72 -10.08
C TYR A 341 -0.67 14.18 -9.70
N LEU A 342 0.37 14.85 -10.19
CA LEU A 342 0.73 16.20 -9.76
C LEU A 342 0.61 17.26 -10.86
N ILE A 343 0.90 16.91 -12.11
CA ILE A 343 1.07 17.87 -13.20
C ILE A 343 -0.12 17.88 -14.15
N ASN A 344 -0.43 16.73 -14.74
CA ASN A 344 -1.39 16.62 -15.83
C ASN A 344 -2.79 17.08 -15.38
N PRO A 345 -3.36 18.16 -15.96
CA PRO A 345 -4.64 18.71 -15.53
C PRO A 345 -5.82 17.74 -15.61
N ALA A 346 -5.77 16.76 -16.52
CA ALA A 346 -6.83 15.77 -16.70
C ALA A 346 -6.85 14.71 -15.60
N THR A 347 -5.72 14.52 -14.91
CA THR A 347 -5.51 13.37 -14.02
C THR A 347 -5.04 13.74 -12.61
N ARG A 348 -4.46 14.93 -12.44
CA ARG A 348 -3.87 15.38 -11.17
C ARG A 348 -4.85 15.29 -10.01
N LEU A 349 -4.33 14.89 -8.86
CA LEU A 349 -5.10 14.75 -7.64
C LEU A 349 -5.72 16.10 -7.22
N ASP A 350 -6.90 16.05 -6.63
CA ASP A 350 -7.47 17.23 -6.01
C ASP A 350 -6.64 17.65 -4.77
N GLY A 351 -6.59 18.96 -4.51
CA GLY A 351 -5.75 19.53 -3.46
C GLY A 351 -4.27 19.72 -3.83
N VAL A 352 -3.86 19.41 -5.06
CA VAL A 352 -2.50 19.66 -5.58
C VAL A 352 -2.26 21.13 -5.96
N ASN A 353 -3.31 21.88 -6.31
CA ASN A 353 -3.16 23.29 -6.68
C ASN A 353 -2.70 24.13 -5.48
N ARG A 354 -1.72 25.04 -5.71
CA ARG A 354 -1.59 26.25 -4.88
C ARG A 354 -2.97 26.88 -4.85
N MET A 355 -3.50 27.18 -3.66
CA MET A 355 -4.85 27.73 -3.46
C MET A 355 -5.22 28.77 -4.52
N ASP A 356 -5.84 28.34 -5.61
CA ASP A 356 -6.59 29.22 -6.46
C ASP A 356 -7.89 29.45 -5.72
N ARG A 357 -8.00 30.70 -5.25
CA ARG A 357 -9.17 31.38 -4.70
C ARG A 357 -10.42 30.52 -4.69
N ILE A 358 -10.97 30.36 -3.49
CA ILE A 358 -12.38 30.01 -3.26
C ILE A 358 -13.22 30.75 -4.30
N SER A 359 -13.62 30.06 -5.37
CA SER A 359 -14.73 30.49 -6.19
C SER A 359 -15.95 30.24 -5.31
N CYS A 360 -16.36 31.28 -4.60
CA CYS A 360 -17.67 31.33 -4.00
C CYS A 360 -18.68 31.09 -5.13
N TYR A 361 -19.22 29.87 -5.21
CA TYR A 361 -20.57 29.70 -5.73
C TYR A 361 -21.52 30.32 -4.71
N ARG A 362 -21.53 31.66 -4.64
CA ARG A 362 -22.73 32.40 -4.25
C ARG A 362 -23.66 32.30 -5.44
N THR A 363 -24.61 31.39 -5.35
CA THR A 363 -25.87 31.52 -6.09
C THR A 363 -26.55 32.78 -5.57
N ASP A 364 -26.39 33.88 -6.32
CA ASP A 364 -27.23 35.06 -6.19
C ASP A 364 -28.66 34.68 -6.61
N PHE A 365 -29.44 34.22 -5.64
CA PHE A 365 -30.89 34.34 -5.71
C PHE A 365 -31.29 35.72 -5.21
N ASN A 366 -31.38 36.68 -6.12
CA ASN A 366 -32.30 37.80 -5.96
C ASN A 366 -32.80 38.32 -7.32
N LYS A 367 -34.10 38.07 -7.52
CA LYS A 367 -35.11 38.98 -8.08
C LYS A 367 -34.91 39.50 -9.50
N THR A 368 -35.81 39.08 -10.39
CA THR A 368 -36.80 39.97 -11.04
C THR A 368 -37.90 39.12 -11.67
N GLY A 369 -39.16 39.48 -11.40
CA GLY A 369 -40.37 38.78 -11.84
C GLY A 369 -41.44 38.82 -10.77
#